data_AF-A0A6M3LQK2-F1
#
_entry.id   AF-A0A6M3LQK2-F1
#
_cell.length_a   1.000
_cell.length_b   1.000
_cell.length_c   1.000
_cell.angle_alpha   90.00
_cell.angle_beta   90.00
_cell.angle_gamma   90.00
#
_symmetry.space_group_name_H-M   'P 1'
#
loop_
_entity.id
_entity.type
_entity.pdbx_description
1 polymer ?
#
loop_
_entity_poly.entity_id
_entity_poly.type
_entity_poly.pdbx_seq_one_letter_code
_entity_poly.pdbx_strand_id
1 'polypeptide(L)' 'MAFNPSPQVKYARDFATKFKKTEVIILSINENLELEYASYGKTKELCADAKKIADIAFDAIIKEFT' A
#
# COMPACT_ATOMS: atom_id res chain seq x y z
N MET A 1 -6.69 -13.00 17.42
CA MET A 1 -7.44 -12.90 16.15
C MET A 1 -6.52 -13.35 15.03
N ALA A 2 -6.88 -14.40 14.28
CA ALA A 2 -6.09 -14.83 13.14
C ALA A 2 -6.13 -13.70 12.08
N PHE A 3 -5.02 -13.00 11.92
CA PHE A 3 -4.88 -11.93 10.93
C PHE A 3 -4.88 -12.57 9.55
N ASN A 4 -6.00 -12.47 8.84
CA ASN A 4 -6.12 -12.93 7.46
C ASN A 4 -6.01 -11.69 6.54
N PRO A 5 -4.79 -11.30 6.12
CA PRO A 5 -4.62 -10.13 5.27
C PRO A 5 -5.36 -10.35 3.95
N SER A 6 -5.96 -9.29 3.42
CA SER A 6 -6.47 -9.32 2.04
C SER A 6 -5.33 -9.72 1.09
N PRO A 7 -5.63 -10.34 -0.07
CA PRO A 7 -4.61 -10.77 -1.04
C PRO A 7 -3.61 -9.64 -1.38
N GLN A 8 -4.10 -8.41 -1.53
CA GLN A 8 -3.30 -7.20 -1.76
C GLN A 8 -2.30 -6.90 -0.62
N VAL A 9 -2.73 -6.97 0.64
CA VAL A 9 -1.85 -6.75 1.81
C VAL A 9 -0.81 -7.87 1.93
N LYS A 10 -1.16 -9.10 1.55
CA LYS A 10 -0.20 -10.22 1.51
C LYS A 10 0.93 -9.93 0.52
N TYR A 11 0.64 -9.42 -0.68
CA TYR A 11 1.69 -9.04 -1.64
C TYR A 11 2.60 -7.92 -1.13
N ALA A 12 2.02 -6.87 -0.51
CA ALA A 12 2.81 -5.80 0.10
C ALA A 12 3.72 -6.30 1.23
N ARG A 13 3.24 -7.24 2.05
CA ARG A 13 4.03 -7.90 3.10
C ARG A 13 5.14 -8.79 2.53
N ASP A 14 4.83 -9.58 1.50
CA ASP A 14 5.81 -10.48 0.89
C ASP A 14 6.93 -9.66 0.20
N PHE A 15 6.57 -8.54 -0.43
CA PHE A 15 7.54 -7.55 -0.94
C PHE A 15 8.39 -6.97 0.19
N ALA A 16 7.78 -6.51 1.29
CA ALA A 16 8.49 -5.97 2.45
C ALA A 16 9.49 -6.99 3.02
N THR A 17 9.09 -8.25 3.11
CA THR A 17 9.91 -9.36 3.61
C THR A 17 11.08 -9.63 2.67
N LYS A 18 10.82 -9.72 1.35
CA LYS A 18 11.85 -9.99 0.33
C LYS A 18 12.92 -8.91 0.29
N PHE A 19 12.53 -7.64 0.43
CA PHE A 19 13.42 -6.48 0.32
C PHE A 19 13.84 -5.88 1.66
N LYS A 20 13.54 -6.57 2.78
CA LYS A 20 13.85 -6.15 4.15
C LYS A 20 13.40 -4.71 4.46
N LYS A 21 12.21 -4.33 3.99
CA LYS A 21 11.60 -3.03 4.25
C LYS A 21 10.70 -3.09 5.49
N THR A 22 10.63 -1.99 6.22
CA THR A 22 9.76 -1.83 7.39
C THR A 22 8.34 -1.47 6.99
N GLU A 23 8.20 -0.76 5.86
CA GLU A 23 6.96 -0.25 5.29
C GLU A 23 7.02 -0.35 3.77
N VAL A 24 5.88 -0.64 3.16
CA VAL A 24 5.74 -0.76 1.71
C VAL A 24 4.38 -0.20 1.30
N ILE A 25 4.38 0.53 0.19
CA ILE A 25 3.19 0.97 -0.51
C ILE A 25 3.33 0.49 -1.95
N ILE A 26 2.30 -0.17 -2.46
CA ILE A 26 2.20 -0.61 -3.85
C ILE A 26 1.03 0.17 -4.45
N LEU A 27 1.31 0.92 -5.52
CA LEU A 27 0.30 1.57 -6.35
C LEU A 27 0.15 0.74 -7.62
N SER A 28 -1.09 0.46 -8.01
CA SER A 28 -1.42 -0.21 -9.26
C SER A 28 -2.40 0.63 -10.07
N ILE A 29 -2.23 0.59 -11.39
CA ILE A 29 -3.10 1.26 -12.35
C ILE A 29 -3.59 0.20 -13.33
N ASN A 30 -4.87 0.18 -13.63
CA ASN A 30 -5.42 -0.68 -14.68
C ASN A 30 -5.54 0.04 -16.02
N GLU A 31 -6.00 -0.68 -17.05
CA GLU A 31 -6.19 -0.15 -18.40
C GLU A 31 -7.24 0.95 -18.51
N ASN A 32 -8.14 1.06 -17.53
CA ASN A 32 -9.16 2.11 -17.42
C ASN A 32 -8.65 3.35 -16.66
N LEU A 33 -7.36 3.42 -16.34
CA LEU A 33 -6.76 4.45 -15.48
C LEU A 33 -7.33 4.47 -14.06
N GLU A 34 -7.93 3.37 -13.60
CA GLU A 34 -8.35 3.23 -12.21
C GLU A 34 -7.11 2.94 -11.36
N LEU A 35 -6.93 3.79 -10.34
CA LEU A 35 -5.84 3.69 -9.39
C LEU A 35 -6.30 2.87 -8.19
N GLU A 36 -5.46 1.94 -7.75
CA GLU A 36 -5.61 1.20 -6.50
C GLU A 36 -4.30 1.20 -5.73
N TYR A 37 -4.36 0.98 -4.42
CA TYR A 37 -3.17 0.85 -3.60
C TYR A 37 -3.28 -0.24 -2.54
N ALA A 38 -2.12 -0.82 -2.19
CA ALA A 38 -1.95 -1.69 -1.04
C ALA A 38 -0.82 -1.16 -0.17
N SER A 39 -1.04 -1.10 1.14
CA SER A 39 -0.03 -0.67 2.11
C SER A 39 0.23 -1.75 3.16
N TYR A 40 1.46 -1.81 3.63
CA TYR A 40 1.90 -2.71 4.68
C TYR A 40 2.94 -2.02 5.58
N GLY A 41 2.81 -2.23 6.89
CA GLY A 41 3.82 -1.88 7.89
C GLY A 41 4.13 -3.06 8.81
N LYS A 42 5.37 -3.13 9.29
CA LYS A 42 5.82 -4.22 10.17
C LYS A 42 5.16 -4.18 11.56
N THR A 43 4.76 -2.99 12.02
CA THR A 43 4.04 -2.78 13.29
C THR A 43 2.71 -2.06 13.02
N LYS A 44 1.83 -1.98 14.02
CA LYS A 44 0.56 -1.24 13.89
C LYS A 44 0.76 0.23 13.57
N GLU A 45 1.76 0.86 14.18
CA GLU A 45 2.12 2.26 13.94
C GLU A 45 2.59 2.45 12.50
N LEU A 46 3.49 1.58 12.04
CA LEU A 46 3.97 1.60 10.65
C LEU A 46 2.88 1.28 9.63
N CYS A 47 1.88 0.45 9.99
CA CYS A 47 0.71 0.25 9.13
C CYS A 47 -0.13 1.53 8.99
N ALA A 48 -0.28 2.30 10.07
CA ALA A 48 -1.02 3.56 10.06
C ALA A 48 -0.27 4.63 9.25
N ASP A 49 1.04 4.73 9.42
CA ASP A 49 1.89 5.64 8.65
C ASP A 49 1.94 5.27 7.17
N ALA A 50 2.16 3.98 6.84
CA ALA A 50 2.14 3.50 5.46
C ALA A 50 0.80 3.77 4.77
N LYS A 51 -0.32 3.65 5.50
CA LYS A 51 -1.64 4.04 4.97
C LYS A 51 -1.74 5.55 4.71
N LYS A 52 -1.35 6.37 5.68
CA LYS A 52 -1.39 7.83 5.55
C LYS A 52 -0.57 8.32 4.35
N ILE A 53 0.63 7.76 4.18
CA ILE A 53 1.50 8.09 3.04
C ILE A 53 0.87 7.60 1.72
N ALA A 54 0.25 6.42 1.71
CA ALA A 54 -0.45 5.91 0.53
C ALA A 54 -1.63 6.79 0.12
N ASP A 55 -2.44 7.26 1.08
CA ASP A 55 -3.55 8.19 0.82
C ASP A 55 -3.04 9.52 0.22
N ILE A 56 -1.94 10.07 0.74
CA ILE A 56 -1.32 11.30 0.20
C ILE A 56 -0.79 11.07 -1.22
N ALA A 57 -0.09 9.97 -1.46
CA ALA A 57 0.44 9.63 -2.78
C ALA A 57 -0.68 9.44 -3.80
N PHE A 58 -1.76 8.77 -3.39
CA PHE A 58 -2.94 8.56 -4.22
C PHE A 58 -3.62 9.88 -4.59
N ASP A 59 -3.88 10.75 -3.61
CA ASP A 59 -4.49 12.06 -3.82
C ASP A 59 -3.65 12.93 -4.76
N ALA A 60 -2.33 12.95 -4.56
CA ALA A 60 -1.41 13.70 -5.40
C ALA A 60 -1.42 13.23 -6.86
N ILE A 61 -1.50 11.91 -7.09
CA ILE A 61 -1.59 11.35 -8.43
C ILE A 61 -2.95 11.70 -9.05
N ILE A 62 -4.06 11.45 -8.35
CA ILE A 62 -5.40 11.75 -8.86
C ILE A 62 -5.50 13.22 -9.27
N LYS A 63 -5.07 14.14 -8.40
CA LYS A 63 -5.11 15.59 -8.64
C LYS A 63 -4.33 16.05 -9.88
N GLU A 64 -3.24 15.36 -10.23
CA GLU A 64 -2.44 15.70 -11.41
C GLU A 64 -3.12 15.23 -12.71
N PHE A 65 -3.96 14.20 -12.66
CA PHE A 65 -4.60 13.56 -13.82
C PHE A 65 -6.11 13.82 -13.96
N THR A 66 -6.73 14.55 -13.01
CA THR A 66 -8.13 15.03 -13.07
C THR A 66 -8.20 16.54 -13.05
#